data_AF-A0A3N5YBJ8-F1
#
_entry.id   AF-A0A3N5YBJ8-F1
#
_cell.length_a   1.000
_cell.length_b   1.000
_cell.length_c   1.000
_cell.angle_alpha   90.00
_cell.angle_beta   90.00
_cell.angle_gamma   90.00
#
_symmetry.space_group_name_H-M   'P 1'
#
loop_
_entity.id
_entity.type
_entity.pdbx_description
1 polymer ?
#
loop_
_entity_poly.entity_id
_entity_poly.type
_entity_poly.pdbx_seq_one_letter_code
_entity_poly.pdbx_strand_id
1 'polypeptide(L)'
;MAKYGKKASDKVGKAMHERKKGTLKSGGSGKKVTSRKQAIAIGLSEARREGGKVPAKRSSGRKSAKTSGRKSATKTSGRKSAKPSARKSAR
;
A
#
# COMPACT_ATOMS: atom_id res chain seq x y z
N MET A 1 7.84 17.86 -25.70
CA MET A 1 7.08 18.02 -24.43
C MET A 1 7.64 17.06 -23.37
N ALA A 2 8.05 17.54 -22.20
CA ALA A 2 8.58 16.66 -21.14
C ALA A 2 7.52 15.62 -20.68
N LYS A 3 7.99 14.39 -20.41
CA LYS A 3 7.16 13.26 -19.96
C LYS A 3 6.60 13.49 -18.55
N TYR A 4 7.24 14.34 -17.76
CA TYR A 4 6.82 14.77 -16.42
C TYR A 4 6.70 16.30 -16.39
N GLY A 5 5.72 16.83 -15.66
CA GLY A 5 5.56 18.28 -15.46
C GLY A 5 6.41 18.83 -14.32
N LYS A 6 6.56 20.17 -14.25
CA LYS A 6 7.31 20.88 -13.20
C LYS A 6 6.92 20.44 -11.78
N LYS A 7 5.61 20.41 -11.49
CA LYS A 7 5.05 19.93 -10.22
C LYS A 7 5.54 18.53 -9.83
N ALA A 8 5.69 17.63 -10.80
CA ALA A 8 6.17 16.28 -10.55
C ALA A 8 7.66 16.27 -10.18
N SER A 9 8.47 17.04 -10.88
CA SER A 9 9.89 17.22 -10.56
C SER A 9 10.08 17.82 -9.16
N ASP A 10 9.29 18.84 -8.81
CA ASP A 10 9.38 19.52 -7.51
C ASP A 10 9.03 18.56 -6.35
N LYS A 11 7.97 17.76 -6.52
CA LYS A 11 7.57 16.76 -5.52
C LYS A 11 8.57 15.63 -5.34
N VAL A 12 9.13 15.13 -6.44
CA VAL A 12 10.20 14.13 -6.37
C VAL A 12 11.43 14.72 -5.69
N GLY A 13 11.78 15.98 -5.98
CA GLY A 13 12.85 16.70 -5.31
C GLY A 13 12.64 16.76 -3.80
N LYS A 14 11.47 17.22 -3.35
CA LYS A 14 11.10 17.30 -1.92
C LYS A 14 11.21 15.94 -1.22
N ALA A 15 10.57 14.90 -1.78
CA ALA A 15 10.66 13.54 -1.24
C ALA A 15 12.11 13.03 -1.18
N MET A 16 12.94 13.36 -2.18
CA MET A 16 14.36 13.00 -2.18
C MET A 16 15.15 13.74 -1.10
N HIS A 17 14.85 15.00 -0.81
CA HIS A 17 15.45 15.74 0.29
C HIS A 17 15.05 15.17 1.65
N GLU A 18 13.77 14.86 1.87
CA GLU A 18 13.29 14.24 3.11
C GLU A 18 13.89 12.84 3.32
N ARG A 19 14.07 12.08 2.24
CA ARG A 19 14.79 10.79 2.30
C ARG A 19 16.25 11.00 2.72
N LYS A 20 16.96 11.98 2.12
CA LYS A 20 18.35 12.30 2.49
C LYS A 20 18.45 12.73 3.97
N LYS A 21 17.43 13.41 4.49
CA LYS A 21 17.30 13.78 5.92
C LYS A 21 16.86 12.63 6.82
N GLY A 22 16.43 11.50 6.27
CA GLY A 22 15.92 10.35 7.04
C GLY A 22 14.53 10.55 7.67
N THR A 23 13.78 11.56 7.22
CA THR A 23 12.45 11.91 7.75
C THR A 23 11.31 11.33 6.93
N LEU A 24 11.56 10.98 5.65
CA LEU A 24 10.53 10.44 4.78
C LEU A 24 10.02 9.07 5.29
N LYS A 25 8.71 8.96 5.46
CA LYS A 25 8.02 7.73 5.92
C LYS A 25 7.09 7.16 4.85
N SER A 26 6.94 5.84 4.87
CA SER A 26 5.95 5.13 4.07
C SER A 26 4.55 5.33 4.66
N GLY A 27 3.58 5.72 3.84
CA GLY A 27 2.22 5.98 4.31
C GLY A 27 1.50 4.77 4.93
N GLY A 28 1.71 3.56 4.41
CA GLY A 28 1.01 2.37 4.91
C GLY A 28 1.68 1.68 6.11
N SER A 29 3.02 1.74 6.18
CA SER A 29 3.78 1.00 7.20
C SER A 29 4.41 1.88 8.26
N GLY A 30 4.39 3.22 8.10
CA GLY A 30 5.07 4.18 8.97
C GLY A 30 6.60 4.08 8.98
N LYS A 31 7.18 3.07 8.32
CA LYS A 31 8.62 2.83 8.24
C LYS A 31 9.32 3.94 7.47
N LYS A 32 10.55 4.24 7.85
CA LYS A 32 11.42 5.17 7.12
C LYS A 32 11.72 4.62 5.73
N VAL A 33 11.74 5.52 4.75
CA VAL A 33 12.06 5.18 3.36
C VAL A 33 13.57 5.02 3.22
N THR A 34 14.00 3.80 2.93
CA THR A 34 15.42 3.48 2.76
C THR A 34 15.86 3.64 1.30
N SER A 35 14.97 3.30 0.35
CA SER A 35 15.33 3.23 -1.06
C SER A 35 15.01 4.52 -1.84
N ARG A 36 15.92 4.91 -2.74
CA ARG A 36 15.73 6.05 -3.67
C ARG A 36 14.51 5.84 -4.58
N LYS A 37 14.33 4.62 -5.09
CA LYS A 37 13.19 4.26 -5.95
C LYS A 37 11.85 4.49 -5.24
N GLN A 38 11.77 4.15 -3.95
CA GLN A 38 10.56 4.36 -3.15
C GLN A 38 10.28 5.83 -2.90
N ALA A 39 11.29 6.67 -2.63
CA ALA A 39 11.09 8.11 -2.51
C ALA A 39 10.58 8.74 -3.81
N ILE A 40 11.13 8.33 -4.96
CA ILE A 40 10.63 8.77 -6.27
C ILE A 40 9.18 8.32 -6.46
N ALA A 41 8.83 7.09 -6.09
CA ALA A 41 7.46 6.58 -6.20
C ALA A 41 6.47 7.36 -5.31
N ILE A 42 6.89 7.74 -4.10
CA ILE A 42 6.09 8.58 -3.20
C ILE A 42 5.89 9.97 -3.82
N GLY A 43 6.98 10.63 -4.25
CA GLY A 43 6.90 11.94 -4.90
C GLY A 43 6.05 11.95 -6.18
N LEU A 44 6.14 10.91 -7.03
CA LEU A 44 5.28 10.77 -8.20
C LEU A 44 3.81 10.50 -7.83
N SER A 45 3.55 9.81 -6.72
CA SER A 45 2.17 9.55 -6.26
C SER A 45 1.54 10.81 -5.67
N GLU A 46 2.29 11.61 -4.92
CA GLU A 46 1.86 12.93 -4.45
C GLU A 46 1.59 13.88 -5.63
N ALA A 47 2.50 13.92 -6.60
CA ALA A 47 2.33 14.74 -7.79
C ALA A 47 1.05 14.39 -8.55
N ARG A 48 0.67 13.11 -8.64
CA ARG A 48 -0.62 12.71 -9.23
C ARG A 48 -1.81 13.20 -8.42
N ARG A 49 -1.76 13.11 -7.08
CA ARG A 49 -2.84 13.57 -6.20
C ARG A 49 -3.06 15.08 -6.31
N GLU A 50 -2.01 15.83 -6.58
CA GLU A 50 -2.07 17.29 -6.78
C GLU A 50 -2.37 17.71 -8.23
N GLY A 51 -2.75 16.78 -9.10
CA GLY A 51 -3.06 17.07 -10.51
C GLY A 51 -1.83 17.44 -11.35
N GLY A 52 -0.63 17.11 -10.89
CA GLY A 52 0.60 17.26 -11.64
C GLY A 52 0.64 16.32 -12.84
N LYS A 53 1.27 16.76 -13.94
CA LYS A 53 1.46 15.95 -15.14
C LYS A 53 2.44 14.81 -14.86
N VAL A 54 1.90 13.61 -14.69
CA VAL A 54 2.67 12.36 -14.52
C VAL A 54 2.11 11.34 -15.50
N PRO A 55 2.96 10.54 -16.18
CA PRO A 55 2.49 9.44 -17.01
C PRO A 55 1.55 8.53 -16.24
N ALA A 56 0.43 8.19 -16.89
CA ALA A 56 -0.47 7.17 -16.39
C ALA A 56 0.33 5.89 -16.16
N LYS A 57 0.06 5.21 -15.04
CA LYS A 57 0.58 3.86 -14.85
C LYS A 57 0.02 3.04 -16.01
N ARG A 58 0.90 2.45 -16.82
CA ARG A 58 0.45 1.52 -17.86
C ARG A 58 -0.39 0.45 -17.16
N SER A 59 -1.64 0.29 -17.60
CA SER A 59 -2.45 -0.87 -17.26
C SER A 59 -1.83 -2.07 -17.98
N SER A 60 -0.67 -2.56 -17.51
CA SER A 60 -0.36 -3.96 -17.70
C SER A 60 -1.55 -4.68 -17.08
N GLY A 61 -2.33 -5.36 -17.93
CA GLY A 61 -3.67 -5.83 -17.62
C GLY A 61 -3.76 -6.52 -16.28
N ARG A 62 -4.98 -6.63 -15.77
CA ARG A 62 -5.33 -7.59 -14.73
C ARG A 62 -4.83 -8.98 -15.14
N LYS A 63 -3.57 -9.32 -14.86
CA LYS A 63 -3.20 -10.70 -14.58
C LYS A 63 -3.57 -10.87 -13.12
N SER A 64 -4.83 -11.25 -12.98
CA SER A 64 -5.38 -11.96 -11.85
C SER A 64 -4.31 -12.73 -11.09
N ALA A 65 -4.42 -12.66 -9.78
CA ALA A 65 -3.69 -13.43 -8.81
C ALA A 65 -3.26 -14.82 -9.34
N LYS A 66 -1.95 -15.01 -9.58
CA LYS A 66 -1.34 -16.27 -9.17
C LYS A 66 -1.10 -16.11 -7.67
N THR A 67 -2.17 -16.33 -6.89
CA THR A 67 -2.04 -16.73 -5.49
C THR A 67 -1.22 -18.01 -5.49
N SER A 68 0.09 -17.87 -5.28
CA SER A 68 0.97 -18.94 -4.87
C SER A 68 1.97 -18.32 -3.91
N GLY A 69 1.62 -18.29 -2.63
CA GLY A 69 2.55 -17.86 -1.59
C GLY A 69 1.98 -16.87 -0.59
N ARG A 70 0.88 -17.23 0.09
CA ARG A 70 0.69 -17.01 1.53
C ARG A 70 -0.57 -17.74 1.97
N LYS A 71 -0.38 -19.04 2.23
CA LYS A 71 -1.20 -19.81 3.15
C LYS A 71 -1.17 -19.02 4.46
N SER A 72 -2.20 -18.24 4.74
CA SER A 72 -2.44 -17.69 6.06
C SER A 72 -2.69 -18.88 6.97
N ALA A 73 -1.62 -19.39 7.58
CA ALA A 73 -1.72 -20.22 8.75
C ALA A 73 -2.25 -19.32 9.88
N THR A 74 -3.57 -19.10 9.89
CA THR A 74 -4.29 -18.73 11.10
C THR A 74 -4.22 -19.96 12.01
N LYS A 75 -3.10 -20.10 12.70
CA LYS A 75 -3.00 -20.83 13.96
C LYS A 75 -3.52 -19.88 15.05
N THR A 76 -4.27 -20.45 15.98
CA THR A 76 -5.06 -19.83 17.08
C THR A 76 -6.53 -19.71 16.69
N SER A 77 -7.50 -20.33 17.34
CA SER A 77 -7.59 -21.41 18.34
C SER A 77 -9.11 -21.61 18.48
N GLY A 78 -9.56 -22.85 18.59
CA GLY A 78 -10.96 -23.21 18.41
C GLY A 78 -11.99 -22.43 19.24
N ARG A 79 -13.13 -22.14 18.61
CA ARG A 79 -14.44 -22.39 19.19
C ARG A 79 -15.45 -22.59 18.07
N LYS A 80 -15.65 -23.87 17.77
CA LYS A 80 -16.65 -24.45 16.88
C LYS A 80 -18.05 -24.00 17.33
N SER A 81 -18.66 -23.05 16.63
CA SER A 81 -20.08 -22.75 16.76
C SER A 81 -20.88 -23.85 16.06
N ALA A 82 -21.16 -24.92 16.79
CA ALA A 82 -22.16 -25.92 16.41
C ALA A 82 -23.31 -25.84 17.43
N LYS A 83 -24.45 -25.29 17.02
CA LYS A 83 -25.75 -25.61 17.63
C LYS A 83 -26.06 -27.08 17.31
N PRO A 84 -26.67 -27.87 18.23
CA PRO A 84 -28.15 -27.92 18.23
C PRO A 84 -28.84 -28.24 19.58
N SER A 85 -30.14 -27.90 19.60
CA SER A 85 -31.30 -28.59 20.21
C SER A 85 -31.38 -28.94 21.71
N ALA A 86 -32.39 -28.33 22.33
CA ALA A 86 -33.47 -28.96 23.13
C ALA A 86 -33.20 -29.49 24.55
N ARG A 87 -34.27 -29.37 25.36
CA ARG A 87 -34.56 -29.89 26.72
C ARG A 87 -34.29 -28.87 27.84
N LYS A 88 -35.11 -28.70 28.88
CA LYS A 88 -36.49 -29.09 29.24
C LYS A 88 -36.73 -28.43 30.62
N SER A 89 -37.91 -27.85 30.83
CA SER A 89 -38.66 -27.66 32.09
C SER A 89 -38.02 -27.22 33.42
N ALA A 90 -38.75 -26.29 34.06
CA ALA A 90 -39.11 -26.25 35.49
C ALA A 90 -38.06 -25.84 36.53
N ARG A 91 -38.28 -24.68 37.15
CA ARG A 91 -38.83 -24.57 38.51
C ARG A 91 -39.39 -23.17 38.75
#